data_AF-A0A4U7AV69-F1
#
_entry.id   AF-A0A4U7AV69-F1
#
_cell.length_a   1.000
_cell.length_b   1.000
_cell.length_c   1.000
_cell.angle_alpha   90.00
_cell.angle_beta   90.00
_cell.angle_gamma   90.00
#
_symmetry.space_group_name_H-M   'P 1'
#
loop_
_entity.id
_entity.type
_entity.pdbx_description
1 polymer ?
#
loop_
_entity_poly.entity_id
_entity_poly.type
_entity_poly.pdbx_seq_one_letter_code
_entity_poly.pdbx_strand_id
1 'polypeptide(L)'
;MSSLPRLEVNELPAASKDETSATASPARGREMKQNLLSKLRAPPLVHAWDFWHDRQDRKPTSTSTSGETTDATSETKYEDRLLHLSAIADVKAFWSTFNNFDITALPLRDSVHLFHRGVKPVWEDPRNTKGGSWTFRVPKDKAPEFWKEVCMMAIGEQLQAAVESKRITFRDDICGVSLSVRFNSILVQIWNRDAEHKEGVDKILKTVLEGLPDELKPRDGSYYYKKHAEHAGFTLGERAM
;
A
#
# COMPACT_ATOMS: atom_id res chain seq x y z
N MET A 1 2.85 -27.54 32.80
CA MET A 1 1.50 -26.93 32.70
C MET A 1 1.29 -26.11 33.96
N SER A 2 1.45 -24.78 33.92
CA SER A 2 1.22 -23.94 35.09
C SER A 2 -0.27 -23.65 35.23
N SER A 3 -0.87 -23.97 36.39
CA SER A 3 -2.26 -23.62 36.66
C SER A 3 -2.36 -22.13 36.98
N LEU A 4 -3.33 -21.44 36.39
CA LEU A 4 -3.61 -20.05 36.70
C LEU A 4 -3.98 -19.89 38.19
N PRO A 5 -3.50 -18.83 38.87
CA PRO A 5 -3.87 -18.56 40.26
C PRO A 5 -5.37 -18.26 40.36
N ARG A 6 -6.05 -18.95 41.28
CA ARG A 6 -7.48 -18.80 41.55
C ARG A 6 -7.64 -17.94 42.82
N LEU A 7 -8.48 -16.92 42.75
CA LEU A 7 -8.90 -16.15 43.92
C LEU A 7 -9.68 -17.06 44.87
N GLU A 8 -9.13 -17.31 46.06
CA GLU A 8 -9.85 -17.94 47.17
C GLU A 8 -10.49 -16.84 48.03
N VAL A 9 -11.81 -16.88 48.12
CA VAL A 9 -12.61 -15.98 48.97
C VAL A 9 -13.22 -16.85 50.08
N ASN A 10 -12.71 -16.70 51.31
CA ASN A 10 -13.26 -17.42 52.46
C ASN A 10 -14.66 -16.88 52.79
N GLU A 11 -15.60 -17.81 53.04
CA GLU A 11 -16.95 -17.59 53.60
C GLU A 11 -18.08 -17.08 52.68
N LEU A 12 -17.92 -17.09 51.35
CA LEU A 12 -19.07 -16.96 50.46
C LEU A 12 -19.74 -18.33 50.23
N PRO A 13 -21.09 -18.43 50.25
CA PRO A 13 -21.77 -19.67 49.91
C PRO A 13 -21.38 -20.10 48.48
N ALA A 14 -21.01 -21.37 48.33
CA ALA A 14 -20.69 -21.93 47.01
C ALA A 14 -21.91 -21.83 46.11
N ALA A 15 -21.75 -21.27 44.91
CA ALA A 15 -22.81 -21.18 43.93
C ALA A 15 -23.43 -22.56 43.71
N SER A 16 -24.75 -22.64 43.82
CA SER A 16 -25.50 -23.87 43.61
C SER A 16 -25.31 -24.40 42.18
N LYS A 17 -25.64 -25.67 41.96
CA LYS A 17 -25.56 -26.29 40.62
C LYS A 17 -26.43 -25.55 39.59
N ASP A 18 -27.56 -25.00 40.03
CA ASP A 18 -28.44 -24.21 39.16
C ASP A 18 -27.86 -22.83 38.85
N GLU A 19 -27.21 -22.16 39.80
CA GLU A 19 -26.56 -20.86 39.60
C GLU A 19 -25.32 -20.97 38.68
N THR A 20 -24.54 -22.04 38.83
CA THR A 20 -23.41 -22.33 37.93
C THR A 20 -23.87 -22.69 36.52
N SER A 21 -24.95 -23.47 36.38
CA SER A 21 -25.55 -23.77 35.09
C SER A 21 -26.19 -22.53 34.42
N ALA A 22 -26.80 -21.63 35.20
CA ALA A 22 -27.40 -20.39 34.72
C ALA A 22 -26.35 -19.35 34.27
N THR A 23 -25.13 -19.40 34.81
CA THR A 23 -24.03 -18.49 34.44
C THR A 23 -23.09 -19.06 33.36
N ALA A 24 -23.10 -20.38 33.14
CA ALA A 24 -22.29 -21.08 32.13
C ALA A 24 -22.90 -21.05 30.72
N SER A 25 -23.48 -19.93 30.29
CA SER A 25 -24.00 -19.82 28.93
C SER A 25 -22.83 -19.81 27.92
N PRO A 26 -22.81 -20.72 26.93
CA PRO A 26 -21.84 -20.70 25.83
C PRO A 26 -21.85 -19.37 25.07
N ALA A 27 -22.96 -18.64 25.08
CA ALA A 27 -23.09 -17.31 24.49
C ALA A 27 -22.17 -16.30 25.19
N ARG A 28 -22.09 -16.32 26.53
CA ARG A 28 -21.22 -15.42 27.31
C ARG A 28 -19.73 -15.70 27.06
N GLY A 29 -19.36 -16.98 26.90
CA GLY A 29 -18.00 -17.38 26.52
C GLY A 29 -17.63 -16.95 25.10
N ARG A 30 -18.56 -17.07 24.14
CA ARG A 30 -18.38 -16.57 22.76
C ARG A 30 -18.29 -15.06 22.70
N GLU A 31 -19.16 -14.34 23.41
CA GLU A 31 -19.13 -12.87 23.50
C GLU A 31 -17.85 -12.37 24.18
N MET A 32 -17.41 -13.00 25.27
CA MET A 32 -16.15 -12.66 25.92
C MET A 32 -14.96 -12.89 24.99
N LYS A 33 -14.94 -14.01 24.24
CA LYS A 33 -13.93 -14.29 23.22
C LYS A 33 -13.98 -13.28 22.09
N GLN A 34 -15.17 -12.89 21.62
CA GLN A 34 -15.33 -11.91 20.55
C GLN A 34 -14.92 -10.51 20.98
N ASN A 35 -15.23 -10.11 22.22
CA ASN A 35 -14.77 -8.87 22.83
C ASN A 35 -13.25 -8.86 23.07
N LEU A 36 -12.66 -10.00 23.40
CA LEU A 36 -11.21 -10.12 23.50
C LEU A 36 -10.56 -10.02 22.11
N LEU A 37 -11.11 -10.71 21.11
CA LEU A 37 -10.64 -10.65 19.73
C LEU A 37 -10.79 -9.25 19.11
N SER A 38 -11.84 -8.50 19.46
CA SER A 38 -12.01 -7.11 19.00
C SER A 38 -10.99 -6.18 19.65
N LYS A 39 -10.68 -6.37 20.94
CA LYS A 39 -9.64 -5.62 21.67
C LYS A 39 -8.22 -5.97 21.22
N LEU A 40 -8.00 -7.16 20.67
CA LEU A 40 -6.72 -7.60 20.11
C LEU A 40 -6.56 -7.30 18.61
N ARG A 41 -7.54 -6.62 17.99
CA ARG A 41 -7.42 -6.23 16.58
C ARG A 41 -6.32 -5.16 16.45
N ALA A 42 -5.47 -5.31 15.43
CA ALA A 42 -4.50 -4.29 15.10
C ALA A 42 -5.20 -2.93 14.90
N PRO A 43 -4.64 -1.83 15.42
CA PRO A 43 -5.20 -0.51 15.16
C PRO A 43 -5.20 -0.24 13.65
N PRO A 44 -6.18 0.54 13.16
CA PRO A 44 -6.19 0.93 11.76
C PRO A 44 -4.99 1.80 11.44
N LEU A 45 -4.54 1.74 10.18
CA LEU A 45 -3.60 2.72 9.63
C LEU A 45 -4.27 4.10 9.54
N VAL A 46 -3.47 5.17 9.56
CA VAL A 46 -3.96 6.53 9.39
C VAL A 46 -4.56 6.69 7.98
N HIS A 47 -3.80 6.30 6.95
CA HIS A 47 -4.32 6.11 5.60
C HIS A 47 -4.55 4.63 5.32
N ALA A 48 -5.71 4.29 4.76
CA ALA A 48 -5.93 2.98 4.16
C ALA A 48 -5.26 2.95 2.77
N TRP A 49 -4.83 1.76 2.34
CA TRP A 49 -4.08 1.55 1.10
C TRP A 49 -4.74 0.50 0.22
N ASP A 50 -4.54 0.58 -1.09
CA ASP A 50 -4.89 -0.44 -2.06
C ASP A 50 -3.59 -0.98 -2.70
N PHE A 51 -3.50 -2.30 -2.80
CA PHE A 51 -2.40 -3.00 -3.46
C PHE A 51 -2.83 -3.43 -4.86
N TRP A 52 -2.06 -3.05 -5.87
CA TRP A 52 -2.37 -3.27 -7.29
C TRP A 52 -1.23 -3.96 -8.02
N HIS A 53 -1.56 -4.64 -9.12
CA HIS A 53 -0.61 -5.24 -10.06
C HIS A 53 -0.97 -4.84 -11.49
N ASP A 54 -0.08 -4.12 -12.17
CA ASP A 54 -0.12 -3.90 -13.62
C ASP A 54 0.59 -5.06 -14.33
N ARG A 55 -0.20 -5.83 -15.06
CA ARG A 55 0.18 -7.07 -15.72
C ARG A 55 0.30 -6.89 -17.22
N GLN A 56 1.51 -6.98 -17.75
CA GLN A 56 1.74 -6.75 -19.18
C GLN A 56 1.18 -7.87 -20.06
N ASP A 57 1.01 -9.08 -19.52
CA ASP A 57 0.46 -10.25 -20.20
C ASP A 57 -1.07 -10.21 -20.35
N ARG A 58 -1.75 -9.31 -19.63
CA ARG A 58 -3.20 -9.18 -19.67
C ARG A 58 -3.65 -8.46 -20.94
N LYS A 59 -4.41 -9.16 -21.77
CA LYS A 59 -5.18 -8.59 -22.87
C LYS A 59 -6.57 -8.16 -22.36
N PRO A 60 -7.23 -7.17 -22.97
CA PRO A 60 -8.56 -6.75 -22.55
C PRO A 60 -9.52 -7.90 -22.83
N THR A 61 -10.25 -8.37 -21.81
CA THR A 61 -11.38 -9.27 -22.05
C THR A 61 -12.50 -8.42 -22.62
N SER A 62 -12.69 -8.46 -23.95
CA SER A 62 -13.86 -7.87 -24.60
C SER A 62 -15.11 -8.65 -24.17
N THR A 63 -15.70 -8.24 -23.05
CA THR A 63 -17.05 -8.68 -22.68
C THR A 63 -18.04 -7.78 -23.42
N SER A 64 -18.09 -7.95 -24.75
CA SER A 64 -19.14 -7.41 -25.60
C SER A 64 -19.59 -8.53 -26.53
N THR A 65 -20.73 -9.11 -26.18
CA THR A 65 -21.54 -9.97 -27.05
C THR A 65 -21.80 -9.26 -28.37
N SER A 66 -21.16 -9.73 -29.44
CA SER A 66 -21.66 -9.91 -30.81
C SER A 66 -20.47 -9.83 -31.77
N GLY A 67 -20.26 -10.92 -32.52
CA GLY A 67 -19.08 -11.09 -33.36
C GLY A 67 -18.97 -10.07 -34.48
N GLU A 68 -17.73 -9.66 -34.74
CA GLU A 68 -17.20 -9.38 -36.07
C GLU A 68 -15.67 -9.35 -35.95
N THR A 69 -15.02 -10.19 -36.76
CA THR A 69 -13.57 -10.24 -36.87
C THR A 69 -13.08 -9.04 -37.69
N THR A 70 -12.47 -8.08 -37.02
CA THR A 70 -11.58 -7.11 -37.67
C THR A 70 -10.28 -7.02 -36.87
N ASP A 71 -9.19 -7.41 -37.53
CA ASP A 71 -7.81 -7.15 -37.11
C ASP A 71 -7.63 -5.63 -36.91
N ALA A 72 -7.75 -5.20 -35.66
CA ALA A 72 -7.32 -3.90 -35.21
C ALA A 72 -6.50 -4.15 -33.95
N THR A 73 -5.22 -3.76 -33.99
CA THR A 73 -4.39 -3.57 -32.80
C THR A 73 -5.06 -2.54 -31.90
N SER A 74 -6.03 -2.98 -31.09
CA SER A 74 -6.62 -2.17 -30.03
C SER A 74 -5.53 -1.93 -29.01
N GLU A 75 -5.04 -0.70 -28.89
CA GLU A 75 -4.20 -0.30 -27.77
C GLU A 75 -4.94 -0.67 -26.48
N THR A 76 -4.43 -1.68 -25.76
CA THR A 76 -4.88 -1.99 -24.40
C THR A 76 -4.74 -0.73 -23.57
N LYS A 77 -5.85 -0.17 -23.07
CA LYS A 77 -5.79 0.95 -22.13
C LYS A 77 -5.05 0.45 -20.89
N TYR A 78 -4.14 1.26 -20.35
CA TYR A 78 -3.36 0.92 -19.16
C TYR A 78 -4.25 0.37 -18.03
N GLU A 79 -5.41 1.00 -17.82
CA GLU A 79 -6.37 0.59 -16.80
C GLU A 79 -6.90 -0.85 -16.95
N ASP A 80 -6.97 -1.39 -18.17
CA ASP A 80 -7.45 -2.76 -18.41
C ASP A 80 -6.49 -3.82 -17.88
N ARG A 81 -5.21 -3.47 -17.74
CA ARG A 81 -4.15 -4.35 -17.22
C ARG A 81 -4.01 -4.26 -15.72
N LEU A 82 -4.42 -3.14 -15.14
CA LEU A 82 -4.33 -2.86 -13.71
C LEU A 82 -5.33 -3.73 -12.93
N LEU A 83 -4.82 -4.53 -12.00
CA LEU A 83 -5.61 -5.41 -11.16
C LEU A 83 -5.53 -4.95 -9.71
N HIS A 84 -6.69 -4.71 -9.09
CA HIS A 84 -6.78 -4.54 -7.63
C HIS A 84 -6.63 -5.90 -6.97
N LEU A 85 -5.68 -6.02 -6.04
CA LEU A 85 -5.39 -7.28 -5.35
C LEU A 85 -5.92 -7.30 -3.93
N SER A 86 -5.75 -6.21 -3.18
CA SER A 86 -6.08 -6.17 -1.75
C SER A 86 -6.32 -4.75 -1.26
N ALA A 87 -7.23 -4.61 -0.30
CA ALA A 87 -7.42 -3.38 0.47
C ALA A 87 -6.78 -3.57 1.86
N ILE A 88 -5.90 -2.66 2.23
CA ILE A 88 -5.07 -2.71 3.43
C ILE A 88 -5.51 -1.57 4.36
N ALA A 89 -6.18 -1.92 5.46
CA ALA A 89 -6.67 -0.96 6.45
C ALA A 89 -5.91 -1.02 7.79
N ASP A 90 -5.12 -2.07 8.02
CA ASP A 90 -4.35 -2.28 9.24
C ASP A 90 -3.01 -2.98 8.91
N VAL A 91 -2.10 -3.00 9.89
CA VAL A 91 -0.76 -3.59 9.76
C VAL A 91 -0.81 -5.09 9.48
N LYS A 92 -1.84 -5.79 9.98
CA LYS A 92 -2.00 -7.23 9.73
C LYS A 92 -2.36 -7.49 8.27
N ALA A 93 -3.28 -6.71 7.70
CA ALA A 93 -3.66 -6.79 6.30
C ALA A 93 -2.48 -6.48 5.37
N PHE A 94 -1.62 -5.53 5.77
CA PHE A 94 -0.37 -5.24 5.06
C PHE A 94 0.52 -6.49 4.99
N TRP A 95 0.93 -7.03 6.14
CA TRP A 95 1.82 -8.21 6.16
C TRP A 95 1.18 -9.45 5.55
N SER A 96 -0.14 -9.61 5.67
CA SER A 96 -0.85 -10.68 4.98
C SER A 96 -0.77 -10.54 3.46
N THR A 97 -0.88 -9.33 2.91
CA THR A 97 -0.76 -9.11 1.46
C THR A 97 0.70 -9.25 1.03
N PHE A 98 1.61 -8.58 1.73
CA PHE A 98 3.03 -8.51 1.41
C PHE A 98 3.71 -9.89 1.44
N ASN A 99 3.44 -10.71 2.44
CA ASN A 99 4.06 -12.04 2.59
C ASN A 99 3.54 -13.06 1.56
N ASN A 100 2.37 -12.83 0.97
CA ASN A 100 1.77 -13.74 -0.02
C ASN A 100 2.00 -13.27 -1.46
N PHE A 101 2.72 -12.16 -1.67
CA PHE A 101 3.00 -11.62 -2.99
C PHE A 101 4.52 -11.60 -3.25
N ASP A 102 5.00 -12.52 -4.07
CA ASP A 102 6.41 -12.61 -4.42
C ASP A 102 6.78 -11.64 -5.57
N ILE A 103 7.44 -10.54 -5.21
CA ILE A 103 7.92 -9.56 -6.18
C ILE A 103 9.14 -10.05 -7.00
N THR A 104 9.85 -11.08 -6.55
CA THR A 104 11.03 -11.61 -7.26
C THR A 104 10.65 -12.44 -8.48
N ALA A 105 9.42 -12.97 -8.50
CA ALA A 105 8.84 -13.73 -9.60
C ALA A 105 8.11 -12.86 -10.64
N LEU A 106 8.13 -11.53 -10.50
CA LEU A 106 7.42 -10.63 -11.42
C LEU A 106 8.02 -10.64 -12.83
N PRO A 107 7.18 -10.76 -13.88
CA PRO A 107 7.61 -10.66 -15.27
C PRO A 107 8.27 -9.32 -15.61
N LEU A 108 9.08 -9.32 -16.68
CA LEU A 108 9.64 -8.08 -17.22
C LEU A 108 8.54 -7.11 -17.64
N ARG A 109 8.67 -5.84 -17.23
CA ARG A 109 7.72 -4.72 -17.44
C ARG A 109 6.52 -4.69 -16.50
N ASP A 110 6.23 -5.75 -15.75
CA ASP A 110 5.18 -5.72 -14.74
C ASP A 110 5.51 -4.71 -13.63
N SER A 111 4.45 -4.19 -13.01
CA SER A 111 4.55 -3.26 -11.90
C SER A 111 3.59 -3.60 -10.77
N VAL A 112 3.97 -3.32 -9.54
CA VAL A 112 3.10 -3.40 -8.37
C VAL A 112 3.05 -2.06 -7.66
N HIS A 113 1.90 -1.77 -7.06
CA HIS A 113 1.61 -0.45 -6.51
C HIS A 113 0.94 -0.58 -5.16
N LEU A 114 1.38 0.21 -4.20
CA LEU A 114 0.73 0.40 -2.89
C LEU A 114 0.34 1.87 -2.81
N PHE A 115 -0.94 2.18 -3.02
CA PHE A 115 -1.44 3.55 -3.11
C PHE A 115 -2.48 3.83 -2.04
N HIS A 116 -2.66 5.09 -1.65
CA HIS A 116 -3.76 5.48 -0.79
C HIS A 116 -5.08 4.98 -1.37
N ARG A 117 -5.98 4.53 -0.51
CA ARG A 117 -7.24 3.94 -0.92
C ARG A 117 -8.06 4.93 -1.73
N GLY A 118 -8.55 4.49 -2.88
CA GLY A 118 -9.28 5.34 -3.82
C GLY A 118 -8.41 6.24 -4.70
N VAL A 119 -7.08 6.08 -4.66
CA VAL A 119 -6.13 6.72 -5.58
C VAL A 119 -5.62 5.67 -6.55
N LYS A 120 -5.87 5.85 -7.84
CA LYS A 120 -5.34 4.94 -8.85
C LYS A 120 -3.87 5.28 -9.14
N PRO A 121 -3.00 4.28 -9.38
CA PRO A 121 -1.61 4.46 -9.78
C PRO A 121 -1.46 4.89 -11.26
N VAL A 122 -2.21 5.92 -11.67
CA VAL A 122 -2.21 6.50 -13.03
C VAL A 122 -2.02 8.00 -12.95
N TRP A 123 -1.39 8.62 -13.95
CA TRP A 123 -1.14 10.07 -13.93
C TRP A 123 -2.41 10.90 -14.10
N GLU A 124 -3.43 10.30 -14.72
CA GLU A 124 -4.75 10.86 -14.99
C GLU A 124 -5.63 10.95 -13.72
N ASP A 125 -5.26 10.24 -12.65
CA ASP A 125 -5.98 10.34 -11.38
C ASP A 125 -5.89 11.80 -10.88
N PRO A 126 -7.00 12.43 -10.46
CA PRO A 126 -7.00 13.82 -10.02
C PRO A 126 -5.95 14.13 -8.95
N ARG A 127 -5.60 13.17 -8.09
CA ARG A 127 -4.55 13.33 -7.06
C ARG A 127 -3.13 13.22 -7.62
N ASN A 128 -2.93 12.70 -8.83
CA ASN A 128 -1.60 12.55 -9.42
C ASN A 128 -1.29 13.62 -10.47
N THR A 129 -2.31 14.29 -11.03
CA THR A 129 -2.13 15.25 -12.15
C THR A 129 -1.12 16.38 -11.92
N LYS A 130 -1.06 16.94 -10.70
CA LYS A 130 -0.12 18.01 -10.30
C LYS A 130 1.15 17.49 -9.62
N GLY A 131 1.25 16.18 -9.54
CA GLY A 131 2.23 15.48 -8.75
C GLY A 131 3.52 15.19 -9.50
N GLY A 132 4.36 14.44 -8.81
CA GLY A 132 5.57 13.87 -9.37
C GLY A 132 5.96 12.64 -8.59
N SER A 133 7.13 12.10 -8.93
CA SER A 133 7.69 10.99 -8.18
C SER A 133 9.20 11.06 -8.07
N TRP A 134 9.70 10.68 -6.90
CA TRP A 134 11.07 10.21 -6.77
C TRP A 134 11.15 8.81 -7.37
N THR A 135 12.12 8.59 -8.25
CA THR A 135 12.39 7.29 -8.86
C THR A 135 13.78 6.83 -8.46
N PHE A 136 13.87 5.68 -7.82
CA PHE A 136 15.11 5.00 -7.42
C PHE A 136 15.36 3.82 -8.34
N ARG A 137 16.54 3.76 -8.94
CA ARG A 137 17.01 2.63 -9.75
C ARG A 137 17.79 1.67 -8.87
N VAL A 138 17.13 0.58 -8.48
CA VAL A 138 17.65 -0.39 -7.51
C VAL A 138 18.15 -1.64 -8.23
N PRO A 139 19.34 -2.17 -7.87
CA PRO A 139 19.79 -3.50 -8.31
C PRO A 139 18.77 -4.59 -7.96
N LYS A 140 18.61 -5.60 -8.83
CA LYS A 140 17.58 -6.64 -8.66
C LYS A 140 17.72 -7.44 -7.36
N ASP A 141 18.96 -7.68 -6.94
CA ASP A 141 19.33 -8.37 -5.70
C ASP A 141 18.97 -7.61 -4.43
N LYS A 142 18.87 -6.27 -4.50
CA LYS A 142 18.51 -5.40 -3.36
C LYS A 142 17.07 -4.93 -3.38
N ALA A 143 16.38 -5.15 -4.50
CA ALA A 143 15.04 -4.63 -4.73
C ALA A 143 13.99 -5.15 -3.72
N PRO A 144 14.01 -6.43 -3.29
CA PRO A 144 13.02 -6.92 -2.33
C PRO A 144 13.07 -6.21 -0.99
N GLU A 145 14.26 -6.06 -0.43
CA GLU A 145 14.47 -5.39 0.85
C GLU A 145 14.21 -3.89 0.71
N PHE A 146 14.70 -3.24 -0.35
CA PHE A 146 14.45 -1.82 -0.59
C PHE A 146 12.94 -1.53 -0.71
N TRP A 147 12.21 -2.36 -1.46
CA TRP A 147 10.76 -2.25 -1.61
C TRP A 147 10.03 -2.39 -0.27
N LYS A 148 10.43 -3.38 0.53
CA LYS A 148 9.88 -3.61 1.87
C LYS A 148 10.07 -2.38 2.77
N GLU A 149 11.28 -1.83 2.84
CA GLU A 149 11.57 -0.65 3.67
C GLU A 149 10.76 0.57 3.21
N VAL A 150 10.69 0.83 1.90
CA VAL A 150 9.89 1.95 1.36
C VAL A 150 8.39 1.75 1.64
N CYS A 151 7.86 0.54 1.50
CA CYS A 151 6.47 0.24 1.85
C CYS A 151 6.20 0.45 3.34
N MET A 152 7.14 0.04 4.21
CA MET A 152 7.04 0.24 5.66
C MET A 152 7.08 1.71 6.03
N MET A 153 7.93 2.53 5.40
CA MET A 153 7.93 3.99 5.57
C MET A 153 6.60 4.62 5.12
N ALA A 154 6.00 4.10 4.05
CA ALA A 154 4.72 4.56 3.54
C ALA A 154 3.58 4.27 4.54
N ILE A 155 3.33 2.99 4.86
CA ILE A 155 2.24 2.62 5.78
C ILE A 155 2.49 3.07 7.23
N GLY A 156 3.75 3.31 7.59
CA GLY A 156 4.17 3.83 8.89
C GLY A 156 4.08 5.35 9.00
N GLU A 157 3.51 6.03 7.99
CA GLU A 157 3.31 7.49 7.93
C GLU A 157 4.61 8.32 7.96
N GLN A 158 5.78 7.71 7.77
CA GLN A 158 7.05 8.43 7.79
C GLN A 158 7.17 9.37 6.57
N LEU A 159 6.76 8.88 5.40
CA LEU A 159 6.76 9.69 4.17
C LEU A 159 5.75 10.85 4.26
N GLN A 160 4.58 10.59 4.82
CA GLN A 160 3.51 11.59 4.97
C GLN A 160 3.87 12.63 6.04
N ALA A 161 4.51 12.22 7.14
CA ALA A 161 5.05 13.14 8.13
C ALA A 161 6.17 14.04 7.56
N ALA A 162 6.97 13.54 6.61
CA ALA A 162 8.05 14.31 5.99
C ALA A 162 7.55 15.50 5.16
N VAL A 163 6.38 15.36 4.53
CA VAL A 163 5.74 16.39 3.68
C VAL A 163 4.74 17.27 4.43
N GLU A 164 4.50 16.97 5.72
CA GLU A 164 3.63 17.78 6.57
C GLU A 164 4.16 19.21 6.65
N SER A 165 3.26 20.16 6.47
CA SER A 165 3.61 21.58 6.40
C SER A 165 2.43 22.42 6.86
N LYS A 166 2.65 23.72 7.07
CA LYS A 166 1.57 24.65 7.44
C LYS A 166 0.56 24.91 6.31
N ARG A 167 0.68 24.22 5.16
CA ARG A 167 -0.21 24.35 4.02
C ARG A 167 -1.63 23.91 4.39
N ILE A 168 -2.62 24.57 3.78
CA ILE A 168 -4.04 24.21 3.95
C ILE A 168 -4.46 23.25 2.84
N THR A 169 -3.88 23.38 1.66
CA THR A 169 -4.03 22.46 0.52
C THR A 169 -2.93 21.40 0.54
N PHE A 170 -3.18 20.25 -0.11
CA PHE A 170 -2.17 19.18 -0.28
C PHE A 170 -1.60 18.64 1.03
N ARG A 171 -2.38 18.64 2.13
CA ARG A 171 -1.92 18.09 3.42
C ARG A 171 -1.59 16.60 3.30
N ASP A 172 -2.50 15.83 2.72
CA ASP A 172 -2.23 14.44 2.29
C ASP A 172 -1.56 14.46 0.90
N ASP A 173 -0.24 14.67 0.93
CA ASP A 173 0.60 14.86 -0.26
C ASP A 173 1.06 13.50 -0.82
N ILE A 174 1.29 12.49 0.02
CA ILE A 174 1.69 11.16 -0.48
C ILE A 174 0.52 10.50 -1.19
N CYS A 175 0.76 9.99 -2.40
CA CYS A 175 -0.22 9.25 -3.18
C CYS A 175 0.00 7.74 -3.08
N GLY A 176 1.26 7.31 -3.15
CA GLY A 176 1.58 5.89 -3.23
C GLY A 176 3.03 5.59 -3.53
N VAL A 177 3.36 4.31 -3.50
CA VAL A 177 4.66 3.77 -3.90
C VAL A 177 4.48 2.71 -4.98
N SER A 178 5.40 2.66 -5.93
CA SER A 178 5.37 1.70 -7.04
C SER A 178 6.69 0.96 -7.16
N LEU A 179 6.64 -0.28 -7.60
CA LEU A 179 7.79 -1.05 -8.04
C LEU A 179 7.54 -1.50 -9.48
N SER A 180 8.52 -1.31 -10.36
CA SER A 180 8.41 -1.73 -11.75
C SER A 180 9.65 -2.50 -12.20
N VAL A 181 9.45 -3.67 -12.80
CA VAL A 181 10.53 -4.53 -13.29
C VAL A 181 11.08 -3.98 -14.60
N ARG A 182 12.40 -3.78 -14.67
CA ARG A 182 13.13 -3.43 -15.90
C ARG A 182 14.23 -4.46 -16.17
N PHE A 183 14.82 -4.38 -17.36
CA PHE A 183 15.78 -5.37 -17.84
C PHE A 183 17.00 -5.50 -16.90
N ASN A 184 17.63 -4.37 -16.56
CA ASN A 184 18.86 -4.31 -15.76
C ASN A 184 18.66 -3.87 -14.31
N SER A 185 17.44 -3.53 -13.90
CA SER A 185 17.17 -2.94 -12.59
C SER A 185 15.70 -3.06 -12.24
N ILE A 186 15.38 -2.76 -10.99
CA ILE A 186 14.02 -2.47 -10.54
C ILE A 186 13.91 -0.96 -10.34
N LEU A 187 12.79 -0.37 -10.74
CA LEU A 187 12.48 1.02 -10.40
C LEU A 187 11.53 1.02 -9.22
N VAL A 188 11.91 1.68 -8.13
CA VAL A 188 11.01 1.95 -7.01
C VAL A 188 10.68 3.43 -7.03
N GLN A 189 9.40 3.77 -6.96
CA GLN A 189 8.92 5.14 -7.09
C GLN A 189 8.08 5.53 -5.89
N ILE A 190 8.20 6.77 -5.44
CA ILE A 190 7.37 7.38 -4.39
C ILE A 190 6.66 8.57 -5.01
N TRP A 191 5.33 8.54 -4.98
CA TRP A 191 4.46 9.47 -5.68
C TRP A 191 3.87 10.47 -4.68
N ASN A 192 3.93 11.74 -5.03
CA ASN A 192 3.31 12.82 -4.26
C ASN A 192 2.43 13.71 -5.15
N ARG A 193 1.49 14.43 -4.54
CA ARG A 193 0.41 15.17 -5.19
C ARG A 193 0.85 16.55 -5.67
N ASP A 194 1.78 17.20 -4.98
CA ASP A 194 2.25 18.54 -5.30
C ASP A 194 3.75 18.56 -5.64
N ALA A 195 4.06 18.55 -6.93
CA ALA A 195 5.45 18.65 -7.38
C ALA A 195 6.08 20.04 -7.25
N GLU A 196 5.30 21.09 -6.95
CA GLU A 196 5.85 22.42 -6.70
C GLU A 196 6.28 22.61 -5.25
N HIS A 197 5.89 21.71 -4.35
CA HIS A 197 6.30 21.73 -2.95
C HIS A 197 7.73 21.20 -2.77
N LYS A 198 8.70 22.00 -3.21
CA LYS A 198 10.14 21.65 -3.21
C LYS A 198 10.64 21.15 -1.85
N GLU A 199 10.23 21.81 -0.76
CA GLU A 199 10.64 21.40 0.59
C GLU A 199 10.21 19.96 0.92
N GLY A 200 8.96 19.59 0.62
CA GLY A 200 8.50 18.22 0.86
C GLY A 200 9.11 17.22 -0.12
N VAL A 201 9.32 17.60 -1.39
CA VAL A 201 10.05 16.78 -2.35
C VAL A 201 11.45 16.44 -1.82
N ASP A 202 12.20 17.43 -1.32
CA ASP A 202 13.53 17.21 -0.74
C ASP A 202 13.47 16.38 0.54
N LYS A 203 12.46 16.62 1.39
CA LYS A 203 12.27 15.85 2.63
C LYS A 203 11.90 14.39 2.37
N ILE A 204 11.11 14.07 1.34
CA ILE A 204 10.84 12.67 0.95
C ILE A 204 12.16 11.96 0.67
N LEU A 205 13.02 12.56 -0.16
CA LEU A 205 14.33 11.97 -0.47
C LEU A 205 15.16 11.78 0.81
N LYS A 206 15.25 12.82 1.64
CA LYS A 206 15.99 12.76 2.90
C LYS A 206 15.50 11.63 3.81
N THR A 207 14.18 11.51 4.00
CA THR A 207 13.56 10.45 4.82
C THR A 207 13.92 9.06 4.30
N VAL A 208 13.90 8.84 2.98
CA VAL A 208 14.30 7.56 2.39
C VAL A 208 15.79 7.29 2.62
N LEU A 209 16.66 8.25 2.35
CA LEU A 209 18.11 8.06 2.50
C LEU A 209 18.53 7.83 3.95
N GLU A 210 17.87 8.48 4.91
CA GLU A 210 18.15 8.32 6.35
C GLU A 210 17.51 7.07 6.93
N GLY A 211 16.34 6.66 6.43
CA GLY A 211 15.61 5.49 6.93
C GLY A 211 16.09 4.16 6.37
N LEU A 212 16.84 4.15 5.26
CA LEU A 212 17.39 2.93 4.68
C LEU A 212 18.66 2.46 5.42
N PRO A 213 18.82 1.14 5.64
CA PRO A 213 20.10 0.54 6.02
C PRO A 213 21.22 0.92 5.05
N ASP A 214 22.45 1.01 5.55
CA ASP A 214 23.62 1.45 4.77
C ASP A 214 23.84 0.61 3.51
N GLU A 215 23.59 -0.70 3.59
CA GLU A 215 23.69 -1.62 2.47
C GLU A 215 22.65 -1.39 1.36
N LEU A 216 21.52 -0.76 1.67
CA LEU A 216 20.44 -0.46 0.73
C LEU A 216 20.48 0.97 0.19
N LYS A 217 21.37 1.82 0.72
CA LYS A 217 21.47 3.21 0.27
C LYS A 217 21.75 3.27 -1.23
N PRO A 218 20.93 4.02 -2.00
CA PRO A 218 21.13 4.15 -3.43
C PRO A 218 22.41 4.92 -3.71
N ARG A 219 23.10 4.59 -4.81
CA ARG A 219 24.29 5.31 -5.24
C ARG A 219 23.91 6.69 -5.76
N ASP A 220 24.81 7.66 -5.66
CA ASP A 220 24.61 8.96 -6.29
C ASP A 220 24.31 8.81 -7.80
N GLY A 221 23.33 9.57 -8.28
CA GLY A 221 22.86 9.48 -9.67
C GLY A 221 21.97 8.27 -9.98
N SER A 222 21.72 7.36 -9.02
CA SER A 222 20.76 6.25 -9.20
C SER A 222 19.32 6.61 -8.86
N TYR A 223 19.04 7.86 -8.51
CA TYR A 223 17.70 8.36 -8.24
C TYR A 223 17.50 9.77 -8.79
N TYR A 224 16.26 10.10 -9.15
CA TYR A 224 15.88 11.41 -9.68
C TYR A 224 14.41 11.69 -9.39
N TYR A 225 14.04 12.97 -9.36
CA TYR A 225 12.66 13.41 -9.26
C TYR A 225 12.15 13.85 -10.64
N LYS A 226 10.90 13.54 -10.95
CA LYS A 226 10.26 13.99 -12.20
C LYS A 226 8.79 14.30 -11.99
N LYS A 227 8.32 15.41 -12.57
CA LYS A 227 6.88 15.75 -12.55
C LYS A 227 6.12 14.85 -13.50
N HIS A 228 4.88 14.46 -13.14
CA HIS A 228 4.07 13.60 -14.02
C HIS A 228 3.81 14.26 -15.38
N ALA A 229 3.58 15.57 -15.41
CA ALA A 229 3.38 16.34 -16.64
C ALA A 229 4.58 16.35 -17.61
N GLU A 230 5.78 15.98 -17.16
CA GLU A 230 6.98 15.92 -17.99
C GLU A 230 7.18 14.54 -18.64
N HIS A 231 6.31 13.56 -18.34
CA HIS A 231 6.36 12.25 -18.98
C HIS A 231 5.69 12.28 -20.35
N ALA A 232 6.31 11.62 -21.34
CA ALA A 232 5.84 11.62 -22.73
C ALA A 232 4.43 11.03 -22.93
N GLY A 233 3.97 10.19 -21.99
CA GLY A 233 2.62 9.60 -22.02
C GLY A 233 1.58 10.34 -21.19
N PHE A 234 1.91 11.51 -20.64
CA PHE A 234 0.98 12.27 -19.81
C PHE A 234 -0.11 12.91 -20.68
N THR A 235 -1.37 12.62 -20.37
CA THR A 235 -2.53 13.28 -20.97
C THR A 235 -3.43 13.86 -19.87
N LEU A 236 -3.72 15.16 -19.94
CA LEU A 236 -4.81 15.73 -19.13
C LEU A 236 -6.12 15.28 -19.78
N GLY A 237 -6.85 14.36 -19.14
CA GLY A 237 -8.18 14.00 -19.61
C GLY A 237 -9.06 15.24 -19.76
N GLU A 238 -9.75 15.39 -20.89
CA GLU A 238 -10.59 16.54 -21.30
C GLU A 238 -11.82 16.83 -20.38
N ARG A 239 -11.80 16.43 -19.10
CA ARG A 239 -12.94 16.53 -18.17
C ARG A 239 -12.67 17.40 -16.95
N ALA A 240 -11.80 18.40 -17.08
CA ALA A 240 -11.59 19.41 -16.06
C ALA A 240 -11.61 20.82 -16.68
N MET A 241 -12.74 21.19 -17.27
CA MET A 241 -13.15 22.59 -17.48
C MET A 241 -14.59 22.74 -17.02
#